data_AF-A0A950MMB0-F1
#
_entry.id   AF-A0A950MMB0-F1
#
_cell.length_a   1.000
_cell.length_b   1.000
_cell.length_c   1.000
_cell.angle_alpha   90.00
_cell.angle_beta   90.00
_cell.angle_gamma   90.00
#
_symmetry.space_group_name_H-M   'P 1'
#
loop_
_entity.id
_entity.type
_entity.pdbx_description
1 polymer ?
#
loop_
_entity_poly.entity_id
_entity_poly.type
_entity_poly.pdbx_seq_one_letter_code
_entity_poly.pdbx_strand_id
1 'polypeptide(L)'
;KSLDSPGEAALIVYMDKSKPRVNVPVVFDGLRTQIIRTDAAALARNTAPAAPPATSGIHLTDGALSAAQTVVREYASHLMADPAIFGVGVTQSHDNPADAALLVLVDINRDPESMPATLGGLRVRYMRLHRFHVTQSKYVGSHPVSSCALKGLVPARSDRPALDFSNEEAPIPHVN
;
A
#
# COMPACT_ATOMS: atom_id res chain seq x y z
N LYS A 1 -18.64 10.02 11.25
CA LYS A 1 -17.16 10.07 11.40
C LYS A 1 -16.56 10.32 10.02
N SER A 2 -15.44 11.01 9.95
CA SER A 2 -14.68 11.21 8.71
C SER A 2 -14.25 9.84 8.15
N LEU A 3 -14.48 9.62 6.86
CA LEU A 3 -13.99 8.43 6.15
C LEU A 3 -12.58 8.64 5.60
N ASP A 4 -12.15 9.89 5.44
CA ASP A 4 -10.77 10.22 5.07
C ASP A 4 -9.81 10.24 6.26
N SER A 5 -10.34 10.43 7.48
CA SER A 5 -9.61 10.33 8.74
C SER A 5 -10.40 9.51 9.78
N PRO A 6 -10.28 8.17 9.74
CA PRO A 6 -10.98 7.30 10.68
C PRO A 6 -10.66 7.66 12.13
N GLY A 7 -11.70 7.79 12.95
CA GLY A 7 -11.58 8.19 14.36
C GLY A 7 -11.93 9.66 14.61
N GLU A 8 -11.88 10.51 13.57
CA GLU A 8 -12.29 11.91 13.67
C GLU A 8 -13.80 12.09 13.42
N ALA A 9 -14.38 13.08 14.09
CA ALA A 9 -15.74 13.52 13.81
C ALA A 9 -15.82 14.19 12.42
N ALA A 10 -17.00 14.11 11.79
CA ALA A 10 -17.26 14.81 10.54
C ALA A 10 -18.71 15.31 10.51
N LEU A 11 -18.90 16.48 9.90
CA LEU A 11 -20.20 17.06 9.60
C LEU A 11 -20.78 16.40 8.35
N ILE A 12 -21.93 15.75 8.47
CA ILE A 12 -22.65 15.19 7.32
C ILE A 12 -23.39 16.33 6.61
N VAL A 13 -23.11 16.50 5.33
CA VAL A 13 -23.75 17.47 4.46
C VAL A 13 -24.54 16.72 3.40
N TYR A 14 -25.87 16.76 3.51
CA TYR A 14 -26.76 16.24 2.49
C TYR A 14 -26.85 17.20 1.32
N MET A 15 -26.61 16.70 0.11
CA MET A 15 -26.73 17.44 -1.13
C MET A 15 -27.75 16.78 -2.04
N ASP A 16 -28.55 17.58 -2.74
CA ASP A 16 -29.48 17.07 -3.73
C ASP A 16 -28.70 16.45 -4.89
N LYS A 17 -28.94 15.15 -5.13
CA LYS A 17 -28.26 14.38 -6.18
C LYS A 17 -28.56 14.88 -7.60
N SER A 18 -29.68 15.58 -7.80
CA SER A 18 -30.10 16.13 -9.09
C SER A 18 -29.50 17.51 -9.40
N LYS A 19 -28.94 18.18 -8.38
CA LYS A 19 -28.41 19.54 -8.52
C LYS A 19 -26.94 19.54 -8.94
N PRO A 20 -26.49 20.62 -9.61
CA PRO A 20 -25.08 20.86 -9.81
C PRO A 20 -24.31 20.86 -8.49
N ARG A 21 -23.03 20.55 -8.59
CA ARG A 21 -22.15 20.51 -7.43
C ARG A 21 -22.01 21.93 -6.84
N VAL A 22 -22.28 22.05 -5.55
CA VAL A 22 -21.98 23.25 -4.75
C VAL A 22 -20.61 23.08 -4.09
N ASN A 23 -19.86 24.17 -3.99
CA ASN A 23 -18.61 24.18 -3.23
C ASN A 23 -18.93 24.12 -1.74
N VAL A 24 -18.60 23.00 -1.10
CA VAL A 24 -18.72 22.81 0.35
C VAL A 24 -17.30 22.83 0.92
N PRO A 25 -17.01 23.68 1.91
CA PRO A 25 -15.71 23.68 2.57
C PRO A 25 -15.32 22.29 3.05
N VAL A 26 -14.06 21.91 2.85
CA VAL A 26 -13.56 20.60 3.28
C VAL A 26 -13.58 20.46 4.81
N VAL A 27 -13.40 21.58 5.51
CA VAL A 27 -13.46 21.70 6.97
C VAL A 27 -14.41 22.84 7.32
N PHE A 28 -15.28 22.61 8.30
CA PHE A 28 -16.18 23.61 8.88
C PHE A 28 -16.08 23.52 10.40
N ASP A 29 -15.72 24.62 11.05
CA ASP A 29 -15.52 24.70 12.51
C ASP A 29 -14.58 23.61 13.06
N GLY A 30 -13.46 23.37 12.35
CA GLY A 30 -12.49 22.32 12.69
C GLY A 30 -12.93 20.89 12.34
N LEU A 31 -14.19 20.67 11.96
CA LEU A 31 -14.72 19.37 11.58
C LEU A 31 -14.62 19.16 10.07
N ARG A 32 -14.14 18.00 9.64
CA ARG A 32 -14.21 17.61 8.22
C ARG A 32 -15.66 17.48 7.76
N THR A 33 -15.95 17.81 6.52
CA THR A 33 -17.29 17.62 5.95
C THR A 33 -17.37 16.31 5.17
N GLN A 34 -18.50 15.61 5.28
CA GLN A 34 -18.81 14.41 4.51
C GLN A 34 -20.03 14.68 3.63
N ILE A 35 -19.88 14.53 2.33
CA ILE A 35 -20.91 14.88 1.35
C ILE A 35 -21.67 13.62 0.95
N ILE A 36 -22.97 13.62 1.24
CA ILE A 36 -23.89 12.56 0.85
C ILE A 36 -24.87 13.12 -0.17
N ARG A 37 -24.78 12.62 -1.41
CA ARG A 37 -25.78 12.95 -2.43
C ARG A 37 -27.02 12.08 -2.24
N THR A 38 -28.14 12.72 -1.96
CA THR A 38 -29.43 12.06 -1.71
C THR A 38 -30.58 12.88 -2.33
N ASP A 39 -31.82 12.42 -2.17
CA ASP A 39 -33.01 13.17 -2.57
C ASP A 39 -33.85 13.61 -1.35
N ALA A 40 -34.66 14.65 -1.55
CA ALA A 40 -35.49 15.22 -0.49
C ALA A 40 -36.46 14.19 0.11
N ALA A 41 -36.92 13.23 -0.70
CA ALA A 41 -37.86 12.21 -0.26
C ALA A 41 -37.19 11.21 0.72
N ALA A 42 -35.94 10.81 0.46
CA ALA A 42 -35.16 9.98 1.37
C ALA A 42 -34.87 10.71 2.70
N LEU A 43 -34.57 12.01 2.65
CA LEU A 43 -34.35 12.80 3.87
C LEU A 43 -35.64 12.95 4.68
N ALA A 44 -36.77 13.27 4.03
CA ALA A 44 -38.07 13.42 4.69
C ALA A 44 -38.57 12.13 5.35
N ARG A 45 -38.25 10.97 4.76
CA ARG A 45 -38.58 9.66 5.32
C ARG A 45 -37.54 9.13 6.32
N ASN A 46 -36.50 9.91 6.62
CA ASN A 46 -35.37 9.51 7.45
C ASN A 46 -34.70 8.19 6.96
N THR A 47 -34.66 7.99 5.64
CA THR A 47 -34.00 6.85 4.98
C THR A 47 -32.75 7.27 4.22
N ALA A 48 -32.29 8.51 4.38
CA ALA A 48 -31.04 8.97 3.77
C ALA A 48 -29.86 8.21 4.41
N PRO A 49 -28.85 7.80 3.63
CA PRO A 49 -27.70 7.11 4.18
C PRO A 49 -26.88 8.06 5.07
N ALA A 50 -26.14 7.48 6.02
CA ALA A 50 -25.24 8.22 6.91
C ALA A 50 -23.78 8.21 6.43
N ALA A 51 -23.52 7.63 5.26
CA ALA A 51 -22.23 7.63 4.58
C ALA A 51 -22.42 7.64 3.04
N PRO A 52 -21.47 8.18 2.27
CA PRO A 52 -21.45 8.03 0.81
C PRO A 52 -21.39 6.54 0.41
N PRO A 53 -21.96 6.15 -0.74
CA PRO A 53 -21.89 4.78 -1.20
C PRO A 53 -20.44 4.37 -1.48
N ALA A 54 -20.04 3.20 -0.98
CA ALA A 54 -18.75 2.61 -1.31
C ALA A 54 -18.73 2.31 -2.81
N THR A 55 -17.78 2.93 -3.52
CA THR A 55 -17.60 2.74 -4.96
C THR A 55 -16.30 1.98 -5.16
N SER A 56 -16.33 0.88 -5.93
CA SER A 56 -15.13 0.10 -6.24
C SER A 56 -14.27 0.80 -7.28
N GLY A 57 -12.98 0.97 -7.00
CA GLY A 57 -12.04 1.64 -7.90
C GLY A 57 -12.04 3.17 -7.74
N ILE A 58 -11.24 3.85 -8.58
CA ILE A 58 -11.09 5.31 -8.57
C ILE A 58 -11.91 5.88 -9.72
N HIS A 59 -12.94 6.68 -9.41
CA HIS A 59 -13.84 7.29 -10.39
C HIS A 59 -13.57 8.79 -10.54
N LEU A 60 -12.32 9.13 -10.84
CA LEU A 60 -11.90 10.51 -11.08
C LEU A 60 -11.85 10.78 -12.58
N THR A 61 -12.27 11.97 -12.98
CA THR A 61 -12.02 12.47 -14.34
C THR A 61 -10.52 12.68 -14.54
N ASP A 62 -10.03 12.58 -15.78
CA ASP A 62 -8.62 12.81 -16.12
C ASP A 62 -8.11 14.20 -15.66
N GLY A 63 -8.94 15.23 -15.79
CA GLY A 63 -8.59 16.59 -15.33
C GLY A 63 -8.37 16.66 -13.82
N ALA A 64 -9.26 16.03 -13.03
CA ALA A 64 -9.12 15.97 -11.57
C ALA A 64 -7.88 15.16 -11.14
N LEU A 65 -7.60 14.05 -11.82
CA LEU A 65 -6.40 13.25 -11.58
C LEU A 65 -5.11 14.02 -11.90
N SER A 66 -5.06 14.70 -13.05
CA SER A 66 -3.91 15.51 -13.47
C SER A 66 -3.65 16.68 -12.54
N ALA A 67 -4.71 17.38 -12.12
CA ALA A 67 -4.61 18.45 -11.12
C ALA A 67 -4.05 17.91 -9.80
N ALA A 68 -4.55 16.77 -9.31
CA ALA A 68 -4.06 16.17 -8.08
C ALA A 68 -2.62 15.64 -8.17
N GLN A 69 -2.20 15.11 -9.33
CA GLN A 69 -0.80 14.74 -9.55
C GLN A 69 0.14 15.95 -9.50
N THR A 70 -0.34 17.13 -9.89
CA THR A 70 0.43 18.38 -9.77
C THR A 70 0.68 18.72 -8.30
N VAL A 71 -0.34 18.60 -7.46
CA VAL A 71 -0.20 18.77 -6.00
C VAL A 71 0.76 17.72 -5.42
N VAL A 72 0.67 16.45 -5.82
CA VAL A 72 1.62 15.42 -5.36
C VAL A 72 3.06 15.80 -5.72
N ARG A 73 3.33 16.27 -6.95
CA ARG A 73 4.69 16.69 -7.34
C ARG A 73 5.23 17.86 -6.52
N GLU A 74 4.35 18.78 -6.11
CA GLU A 74 4.72 19.94 -5.30
C GLU A 74 5.04 19.56 -3.84
N TYR A 75 4.21 18.72 -3.20
CA TYR A 75 4.30 18.47 -1.76
C TYR A 75 5.03 17.18 -1.38
N ALA A 76 5.18 16.20 -2.28
CA ALA A 76 5.68 14.87 -1.91
C ALA A 76 7.11 14.89 -1.34
N SER A 77 8.02 15.70 -1.90
CA SER A 77 9.40 15.78 -1.40
C SER A 77 9.47 16.32 0.03
N HIS A 78 8.67 17.35 0.34
CA HIS A 78 8.56 17.92 1.68
C HIS A 78 7.92 16.94 2.67
N LEU A 79 6.82 16.28 2.29
CA LEU A 79 6.18 15.28 3.14
C LEU A 79 7.09 14.09 3.45
N MET A 80 7.84 13.59 2.46
CA MET A 80 8.75 12.47 2.63
C MET A 80 10.08 12.84 3.30
N ALA A 81 10.30 14.11 3.64
CA ALA A 81 11.39 14.50 4.52
C ALA A 81 11.15 14.00 5.96
N ASP A 82 9.88 13.84 6.35
CA ASP A 82 9.51 13.17 7.60
C ASP A 82 9.70 11.65 7.45
N PRO A 83 10.55 11.01 8.27
CA PRO A 83 10.83 9.58 8.15
C PRO A 83 9.65 8.68 8.57
N ALA A 84 8.57 9.21 9.13
CA ALA A 84 7.31 8.51 9.35
C ALA A 84 6.49 8.35 8.06
N ILE A 85 6.68 9.21 7.07
CA ILE A 85 5.99 9.16 5.78
C ILE A 85 6.89 8.45 4.77
N PHE A 86 6.34 7.48 4.04
CA PHE A 86 7.12 6.72 3.05
C PHE A 86 6.47 6.59 1.68
N GLY A 87 5.32 7.22 1.48
CA GLY A 87 4.68 7.30 0.17
C GLY A 87 3.63 8.39 0.14
N VAL A 88 3.50 9.04 -1.02
CA VAL A 88 2.46 10.02 -1.30
C VAL A 88 1.91 9.72 -2.69
N GLY A 89 0.59 9.72 -2.85
CA GLY A 89 -0.07 9.47 -4.12
C GLY A 89 -1.42 10.14 -4.23
N VAL A 90 -2.11 9.91 -5.33
CA VAL A 90 -3.49 10.37 -5.55
C VAL A 90 -4.46 9.23 -5.29
N THR A 91 -5.56 9.54 -4.63
CA THR A 91 -6.71 8.66 -4.45
C THR A 91 -8.00 9.47 -4.56
N GLN A 92 -9.13 8.81 -4.33
CA GLN A 92 -10.44 9.45 -4.22
C GLN A 92 -10.74 9.73 -2.74
N SER A 93 -11.37 10.86 -2.43
CA SER A 93 -11.89 11.12 -1.09
C SER A 93 -13.06 10.17 -0.81
N HIS A 94 -13.05 9.53 0.36
CA HIS A 94 -14.19 8.74 0.83
C HIS A 94 -15.29 9.62 1.42
N ASP A 95 -14.94 10.79 1.95
CA ASP A 95 -15.93 11.76 2.45
C ASP A 95 -16.60 12.55 1.32
N ASN A 96 -15.94 12.72 0.17
CA ASN A 96 -16.55 13.20 -1.06
C ASN A 96 -16.01 12.43 -2.27
N PRO A 97 -16.69 11.35 -2.71
CA PRO A 97 -16.25 10.56 -3.85
C PRO A 97 -16.08 11.37 -5.15
N ALA A 98 -16.72 12.53 -5.31
CA ALA A 98 -16.50 13.35 -6.51
C ALA A 98 -15.11 14.05 -6.54
N ASP A 99 -14.33 13.99 -5.45
CA ASP A 99 -13.05 14.66 -5.32
C ASP A 99 -11.86 13.73 -5.27
N ALA A 100 -10.75 14.21 -5.84
CA ALA A 100 -9.43 13.67 -5.57
C ALA A 100 -8.98 13.99 -4.14
N ALA A 101 -8.16 13.12 -3.58
CA ALA A 101 -7.51 13.28 -2.29
C ALA A 101 -6.04 12.85 -2.39
N LEU A 102 -5.18 13.39 -1.53
CA LEU A 102 -3.83 12.86 -1.34
C LEU A 102 -3.91 11.61 -0.47
N LEU A 103 -3.34 10.51 -0.93
CA LEU A 103 -3.04 9.36 -0.10
C LEU A 103 -1.64 9.52 0.47
N VAL A 104 -1.51 9.55 1.79
CA VAL A 104 -0.23 9.61 2.51
C VAL A 104 -0.03 8.31 3.27
N LEU A 105 1.04 7.59 2.92
CA LEU A 105 1.40 6.32 3.54
C LEU A 105 2.34 6.58 4.71
N VAL A 106 1.88 6.20 5.90
CA VAL A 106 2.56 6.43 7.18
C VAL A 106 2.99 5.10 7.76
N ASP A 107 4.21 5.04 8.29
CA ASP A 107 4.71 3.87 9.01
C ASP A 107 3.84 3.64 10.25
N ILE A 108 3.33 2.43 10.43
CA ILE A 108 2.48 2.08 11.57
C ILE A 108 3.19 2.32 12.92
N ASN A 109 4.52 2.26 12.96
CA ASN A 109 5.33 2.39 14.17
C ASN A 109 5.86 3.82 14.40
N ARG A 110 5.44 4.79 13.60
CA ARG A 110 5.89 6.18 13.71
C ARG A 110 4.72 7.14 13.56
N ASP A 111 4.85 8.28 14.21
CA ASP A 111 3.90 9.37 14.09
C ASP A 111 4.54 10.50 13.28
N PRO A 112 3.89 10.98 12.20
CA PRO A 112 4.35 12.16 11.49
C PRO A 112 4.33 13.40 12.37
N GLU A 113 5.22 14.35 12.10
CA GLU A 113 5.29 15.63 12.81
C GLU A 113 3.97 16.44 12.67
N SER A 114 3.34 16.36 11.50
CA SER A 114 2.05 17.00 11.26
C SER A 114 1.14 16.16 10.36
N MET A 115 -0.16 16.23 10.63
CA MET A 115 -1.19 15.52 9.87
C MET A 115 -2.32 16.46 9.43
N PRO A 116 -2.05 17.47 8.57
CA PRO A 116 -3.07 18.41 8.13
C PRO A 116 -4.23 17.72 7.40
N ALA A 117 -5.44 18.25 7.58
CA ALA A 117 -6.63 17.71 6.93
C ALA A 117 -6.65 17.94 5.41
N THR A 118 -5.93 18.97 4.94
CA THR A 118 -5.87 19.38 3.54
C THR A 118 -4.48 19.83 3.13
N LEU A 119 -4.09 19.55 1.89
CA LEU A 119 -2.85 20.02 1.25
C LEU A 119 -3.12 20.37 -0.21
N GLY A 120 -2.65 21.54 -0.66
CA GLY A 120 -2.91 22.04 -2.02
C GLY A 120 -4.40 22.09 -2.39
N GLY A 121 -5.27 22.35 -1.42
CA GLY A 121 -6.74 22.35 -1.58
C GLY A 121 -7.39 20.97 -1.65
N LEU A 122 -6.61 19.89 -1.61
CA LEU A 122 -7.10 18.52 -1.61
C LEU A 122 -7.20 17.96 -0.20
N ARG A 123 -8.17 17.07 0.02
CA ARG A 123 -8.29 16.29 1.26
C ARG A 123 -7.09 15.35 1.40
N VAL A 124 -6.62 15.14 2.63
CA VAL A 124 -5.57 14.16 2.92
C VAL A 124 -6.16 12.95 3.61
N ARG A 125 -5.77 11.78 3.12
CA ARG A 125 -6.08 10.45 3.65
C ARG A 125 -4.79 9.80 4.13
N TYR A 126 -4.71 9.54 5.42
CA TYR A 126 -3.57 8.85 6.01
C TYR A 126 -3.85 7.35 6.08
N MET A 127 -2.97 6.56 5.48
CA MET A 127 -3.01 5.10 5.56
C MET A 127 -1.78 4.63 6.31
N ARG A 128 -2.00 4.03 7.48
CA ARG A 128 -0.94 3.42 8.27
C ARG A 128 -0.71 1.98 7.83
N LEU A 129 0.54 1.65 7.51
CA LEU A 129 0.95 0.28 7.19
C LEU A 129 2.44 0.08 7.46
N HIS A 130 2.88 -1.18 7.48
CA HIS A 130 4.30 -1.49 7.57
C HIS A 130 5.02 -1.03 6.29
N ARG A 131 6.19 -0.41 6.45
CA ARG A 131 7.03 -0.10 5.30
C ARG A 131 7.35 -1.38 4.54
N PHE A 132 7.22 -1.33 3.22
CA PHE A 132 7.61 -2.45 2.36
C PHE A 132 9.13 -2.60 2.41
N HIS A 133 9.59 -3.74 2.91
CA HIS A 133 11.00 -4.13 2.86
C HIS A 133 11.17 -5.05 1.67
N VAL A 134 11.84 -4.56 0.62
CA VAL A 134 12.26 -5.43 -0.47
C VAL A 134 13.52 -6.14 0.01
N THR A 135 13.44 -7.45 0.26
CA THR A 135 14.65 -8.29 0.37
C THR A 135 15.31 -8.29 -1.00
N GLN A 136 16.62 -8.02 -1.05
CA GLN A 136 17.36 -7.86 -2.29
C GLN A 136 17.05 -9.00 -3.28
N SER A 137 16.82 -8.63 -4.54
CA SER A 137 16.43 -9.54 -5.60
C SER A 137 17.47 -10.63 -5.81
N LYS A 138 17.03 -11.80 -6.31
CA LYS A 138 17.86 -12.96 -6.69
C LYS A 138 18.91 -12.69 -7.78
N TYR A 139 19.18 -11.43 -8.11
CA TYR A 139 20.10 -10.96 -9.15
C TYR A 139 21.25 -10.10 -8.61
N VAL A 140 21.44 -10.01 -7.29
CA VAL A 140 22.75 -9.63 -6.76
C VAL A 140 23.71 -10.75 -7.14
N GLY A 141 24.63 -10.46 -8.06
CA GLY A 141 25.67 -11.41 -8.46
C GLY A 141 26.34 -12.02 -7.23
N SER A 142 26.62 -13.33 -7.31
CA SER A 142 27.23 -14.14 -6.24
C SER A 142 28.12 -13.31 -5.33
N HIS A 143 27.70 -13.07 -4.09
CA HIS A 143 28.59 -12.50 -3.08
C HIS A 143 29.87 -13.34 -3.05
N PRO A 144 31.08 -12.74 -3.10
CA PRO A 144 32.29 -13.49 -2.86
C PRO A 144 32.16 -14.16 -1.50
N VAL A 145 32.25 -15.49 -1.49
CA VAL A 145 32.10 -16.32 -0.31
C VAL A 145 32.92 -15.73 0.84
N SER A 146 32.24 -15.34 1.92
CA SER A 146 32.91 -14.85 3.12
C SER A 146 33.77 -15.98 3.70
N SER A 147 35.02 -15.67 4.04
CA SER A 147 36.05 -16.61 4.51
C SER A 147 35.70 -17.35 5.81
N CYS A 148 34.58 -17.00 6.44
CA CYS A 148 34.06 -17.71 7.61
C CYS A 148 33.38 -19.05 7.28
N ALA A 149 33.09 -19.36 6.01
CA ALA A 149 32.35 -20.57 5.63
C ALA A 149 33.20 -21.85 5.45
N LEU A 150 34.54 -21.76 5.50
CA LEU A 150 35.43 -22.87 5.09
C LEU A 150 36.25 -23.53 6.21
N LYS A 151 36.01 -23.20 7.49
CA LYS A 151 36.79 -23.81 8.60
C LYS A 151 36.30 -25.20 9.06
N GLY A 152 35.27 -25.77 8.45
CA GLY A 152 34.64 -27.01 8.93
C GLY A 152 34.93 -28.30 8.17
N LEU A 153 35.51 -28.25 6.97
CA LEU A 153 35.68 -29.45 6.13
C LEU A 153 37.10 -29.99 6.27
N VAL A 154 37.29 -30.90 7.23
CA VAL A 154 38.43 -31.82 7.24
C VAL A 154 38.16 -32.87 6.15
N PRO A 155 38.99 -33.00 5.10
CA PRO A 155 38.81 -34.06 4.12
C PRO A 155 39.13 -35.41 4.75
N ALA A 156 38.14 -36.31 4.75
CA ALA A 156 38.32 -37.70 5.13
C ALA A 156 39.27 -38.38 4.13
N ARG A 157 40.40 -38.89 4.64
CA ARG A 157 41.38 -39.70 3.91
C ARG A 157 40.71 -40.98 3.42
N SER A 158 40.55 -41.14 2.11
CA SER A 158 40.04 -42.37 1.51
C SER A 158 41.18 -43.38 1.34
N ASP A 159 41.34 -44.29 2.29
CA ASP A 159 42.13 -45.51 2.07
C ASP A 159 41.29 -46.46 1.19
N ARG A 160 41.63 -46.55 -0.10
CA ARG A 160 41.12 -47.61 -0.98
C ARG A 160 42.01 -48.85 -0.82
N PRO A 161 41.48 -50.03 -0.49
CA PRO A 161 42.20 -51.28 -0.74
C PRO A 161 42.09 -51.65 -2.23
N ALA A 162 43.23 -52.05 -2.79
CA ALA A 162 43.34 -52.60 -4.14
C ALA A 162 42.67 -53.98 -4.18
N LEU A 163 41.77 -54.19 -5.14
CA LEU A 163 41.26 -55.53 -5.47
C LEU A 163 42.14 -56.12 -6.57
N ASP A 164 42.77 -57.23 -6.20
CA ASP A 164 43.66 -58.07 -6.98
C ASP A 164 42.87 -58.84 -8.06
N PHE A 165 43.40 -58.86 -9.27
CA PHE A 165 42.88 -59.61 -10.41
C PHE A 165 43.70 -60.90 -10.52
N SER A 166 43.08 -62.05 -10.31
CA SER A 166 43.63 -63.33 -10.74
C SER A 166 42.52 -64.21 -11.34
N ASN A 167 42.80 -64.67 -12.55
CA ASN A 167 42.00 -65.53 -13.41
C ASN A 167 41.76 -66.91 -12.79
N GLU A 168 40.58 -67.49 -12.99
CA GLU A 168 40.46 -68.94 -13.20
C GLU A 168 39.22 -69.28 -14.06
N GLU A 169 39.37 -70.30 -14.89
CA GLU A 169 38.63 -70.59 -16.11
C GLU A 169 37.72 -71.84 -15.95
N ALA A 170 36.45 -71.72 -16.39
CA ALA A 170 35.50 -72.78 -16.80
C ALA A 170 35.12 -73.90 -15.78
N PRO A 171 34.07 -74.74 -15.99
CA PRO A 171 33.18 -74.89 -17.14
C PRO A 171 31.66 -74.90 -16.83
N ILE A 172 30.88 -74.86 -17.91
CA ILE A 172 29.42 -75.05 -17.99
C ILE A 172 29.05 -76.51 -17.65
N PRO A 173 27.92 -76.76 -16.96
CA PRO A 173 27.11 -77.91 -17.33
C PRO A 173 25.61 -77.63 -17.47
N HIS A 174 25.02 -78.50 -18.27
CA HIS A 174 23.67 -78.57 -18.81
C HIS A 174 22.62 -79.16 -17.85
N VAL A 175 21.35 -78.78 -18.12
CA VAL A 175 20.11 -79.62 -18.08
C VAL A 175 19.48 -79.96 -16.73
N ASN A 176 18.24 -79.48 -16.52
CA ASN A 176 17.01 -80.26 -16.75
C ASN A 176 15.85 -79.32 -17.11
#